data_AF-A0A8T0QWQ1-F1
#
_entry.id   AF-A0A8T0QWQ1-F1
#
_cell.length_a   1.000
_cell.length_b   1.000
_cell.length_c   1.000
_cell.angle_alpha   90.00
_cell.angle_beta   90.00
_cell.angle_gamma   90.00
#
_symmetry.space_group_name_H-M   'P 1'
#
loop_
_entity.id
_entity.type
_entity.pdbx_description
1 polymer ?
#
loop_
_entity_poly.entity_id
_entity_poly.type
_entity_poly.pdbx_seq_one_letter_code
_entity_poly.pdbx_strand_id
1 'polypeptide(L)' 'MATMKAATLALKVLVLVLLLLAYAGMITQAQPQCGSQAGGLTCSNKYFCCSQFGYCGLGDVYCGTGCQSGPCF' A
#
# COMPACT_ATOMS: atom_id res chain seq x y z
N MET A 1 -35.70 -31.57 5.13
CA MET A 1 -34.33 -31.54 5.70
C MET A 1 -33.23 -31.33 4.64
N ALA A 2 -33.36 -31.87 3.43
CA ALA A 2 -32.35 -31.69 2.36
C ALA A 2 -32.25 -30.24 1.81
N THR A 3 -33.38 -29.53 1.75
CA THR A 3 -33.46 -28.14 1.25
C THR A 3 -32.80 -27.10 2.17
N MET A 4 -32.83 -27.32 3.49
CA MET A 4 -32.20 -26.42 4.47
C MET A 4 -30.67 -26.50 4.43
N LYS A 5 -30.08 -27.71 4.31
CA LYS A 5 -28.62 -27.90 4.24
C LYS A 5 -27.99 -27.24 3.01
N ALA A 6 -28.65 -27.31 1.85
CA ALA A 6 -28.19 -26.68 0.62
C ALA A 6 -28.22 -25.14 0.71
N ALA A 7 -29.27 -24.57 1.28
CA ALA A 7 -29.38 -23.13 1.52
C ALA A 7 -28.32 -22.63 2.52
N THR A 8 -28.04 -23.40 3.59
CA THR A 8 -26.97 -23.05 4.54
C THR A 8 -25.57 -23.17 3.92
N LEU A 9 -25.35 -24.14 3.03
CA LEU A 9 -24.08 -24.26 2.29
C LEU A 9 -23.87 -23.07 1.35
N ALA A 10 -24.89 -22.71 0.57
CA ALA A 10 -24.85 -21.58 -0.36
C ALA A 10 -24.59 -20.27 0.38
N LEU A 11 -25.26 -20.04 1.51
CA LEU A 11 -25.06 -18.86 2.35
C LEU A 11 -23.63 -18.79 2.92
N LYS A 12 -23.08 -19.91 3.39
CA LYS A 12 -21.69 -19.97 3.90
C LYS A 12 -20.67 -19.73 2.80
N VAL A 13 -20.87 -20.30 1.60
CA VAL A 13 -20.00 -20.05 0.44
C VAL A 13 -20.04 -18.59 0.04
N LEU A 14 -21.23 -17.98 0.00
CA LEU A 14 -21.38 -16.55 -0.29
C LEU A 14 -20.64 -15.69 0.74
N VAL A 15 -20.82 -15.98 2.04
CA VAL A 15 -20.13 -15.26 3.12
C VAL A 15 -18.61 -15.43 3.03
N LEU A 16 -18.10 -16.63 2.76
CA LEU A 16 -16.66 -16.88 2.59
C LEU A 16 -16.08 -16.11 1.39
N VAL A 17 -16.78 -16.09 0.25
CA VAL A 17 -16.36 -15.32 -0.94
C VAL A 17 -16.33 -13.82 -0.63
N LEU A 18 -17.33 -13.29 0.06
CA LEU A 18 -17.36 -11.89 0.48
C LEU A 18 -16.22 -11.53 1.44
N LEU A 19 -15.91 -12.42 2.41
CA LEU A 19 -14.79 -12.24 3.33
C LEU A 19 -13.43 -12.25 2.62
N LEU A 20 -13.24 -13.15 1.64
CA LEU A 20 -12.02 -13.20 0.83
C LEU A 20 -11.83 -11.94 -0.03
N LEU A 21 -12.91 -11.43 -0.64
CA LEU A 21 -12.89 -10.18 -1.42
C LEU A 21 -12.59 -8.96 -0.54
N ALA A 22 -13.13 -8.92 0.67
CA ALA A 22 -12.84 -7.85 1.63
C ALA A 22 -11.38 -7.86 2.10
N TYR A 23 -10.77 -9.04 2.26
CA TYR A 23 -9.37 -9.17 2.67
C TYR A 23 -8.38 -8.68 1.60
N ALA A 24 -8.71 -8.86 0.31
CA ALA A 24 -7.87 -8.41 -0.81
C ALA A 24 -7.73 -6.87 -0.89
N GLY A 25 -8.69 -6.11 -0.33
CA GLY A 25 -8.68 -4.64 -0.36
C GLY A 25 -7.67 -3.98 0.60
N MET A 26 -7.04 -4.73 1.51
CA MET A 26 -6.17 -4.18 2.55
C MET A 26 -4.68 -4.10 2.16
N ILE A 27 -4.30 -4.52 0.95
CA ILE A 27 -2.88 -4.64 0.54
C ILE A 27 -2.32 -3.35 -0.06
N THR A 28 -3.12 -2.30 -0.26
CA THR A 28 -2.57 -1.00 -0.68
C THR A 28 -2.05 -0.25 0.53
N GLN A 29 -0.89 -0.66 1.04
CA GLN A 29 -0.09 0.24 1.85
C GLN A 29 0.33 1.39 0.93
N ALA A 30 -0.41 2.48 0.97
CA ALA A 30 0.02 3.74 0.40
C ALA A 30 1.29 4.14 1.16
N GLN A 31 2.45 3.69 0.68
CA GLN A 31 3.72 4.23 1.13
C GLN A 31 3.60 5.75 0.96
N PRO A 32 3.90 6.54 2.01
CA PRO A 32 3.82 7.99 1.92
C PRO A 32 4.67 8.44 0.74
N GLN A 33 4.00 8.96 -0.30
CA GLN A 33 4.67 9.43 -1.50
C GLN A 33 5.25 10.82 -1.25
N CYS A 34 6.30 11.15 -1.99
CA CYS A 34 7.01 12.42 -1.91
C CYS A 34 7.44 12.91 -3.29
N GLY A 35 7.99 14.11 -3.36
CA GLY A 35 8.54 14.67 -4.60
C GLY A 35 7.46 15.00 -5.62
N SER A 36 7.87 15.07 -6.89
CA SER A 36 7.01 15.43 -8.03
C SER A 36 5.78 14.53 -8.18
N GLN A 37 5.90 13.25 -7.82
CA GLN A 37 4.79 12.28 -7.86
C GLN A 37 3.70 12.60 -6.82
N ALA A 38 4.05 13.35 -5.78
CA ALA A 38 3.18 13.72 -4.68
C ALA A 38 2.96 15.24 -4.59
N GLY A 39 3.07 15.97 -5.71
CA GLY A 39 2.85 17.42 -5.71
C GLY A 39 3.87 18.22 -4.90
N GLY A 40 5.09 17.70 -4.75
CA GLY A 40 6.17 18.34 -4.00
C GLY A 40 6.17 18.05 -2.51
N LEU A 41 5.35 17.11 -2.02
CA LEU A 41 5.37 16.69 -0.62
C LEU A 41 6.74 16.14 -0.22
N THR A 42 7.15 16.40 1.02
CA THR A 42 8.38 15.86 1.61
C THR A 42 8.06 14.67 2.52
N CYS A 43 9.09 13.87 2.80
CA CYS A 43 8.97 12.75 3.72
C CYS A 43 8.66 13.23 5.14
N SER A 44 7.70 12.58 5.81
CA SER A 44 7.34 12.91 7.20
C SER A 44 8.51 12.77 8.17
N ASN A 45 9.41 11.82 7.91
CA ASN A 45 10.67 11.72 8.62
C ASN A 45 11.74 12.55 7.91
N LYS A 46 12.22 13.60 8.58
CA LYS A 46 13.27 14.50 8.07
C LYS A 46 14.61 13.82 7.74
N TYR A 47 14.86 12.63 8.29
CA TYR A 47 16.07 11.86 7.99
C TYR A 47 15.91 10.99 6.74
N PHE A 48 14.70 10.86 6.19
CA PHE A 48 14.46 10.07 4.99
C PHE A 48 14.66 10.93 3.74
N CYS A 49 15.18 10.29 2.71
CA CYS A 49 15.30 10.85 1.38
C CYS A 49 14.06 10.50 0.57
N CYS A 50 13.70 11.41 -0.34
CA CYS A 50 12.72 11.13 -1.37
C CYS A 50 13.43 10.59 -2.61
N SER A 51 13.20 9.32 -2.95
CA SER A 51 13.79 8.69 -4.14
C SER A 51 13.33 9.37 -5.43
N GLN A 52 14.01 9.10 -6.54
CA GLN A 52 13.59 9.55 -7.88
C GLN A 52 12.18 9.08 -8.26
N PHE A 53 11.66 8.04 -7.60
CA PHE A 53 10.35 7.46 -7.84
C PHE A 53 9.27 7.96 -6.87
N GLY A 54 9.62 8.88 -5.96
CA GLY A 54 8.65 9.48 -5.04
C GLY A 54 8.35 8.62 -3.82
N TYR A 55 9.32 7.83 -3.36
CA TYR A 55 9.20 7.04 -2.13
C TYR A 55 10.18 7.52 -1.06
N CYS A 56 9.74 7.49 0.19
CA CYS A 56 10.55 7.86 1.35
C CYS A 56 11.34 6.68 1.89
N GLY A 57 12.64 6.84 2.11
CA GLY A 57 13.48 5.81 2.70
C GLY A 57 14.92 6.25 2.96
N LEU A 58 15.79 5.28 3.20
CA LEU A 58 17.21 5.45 3.51
C LEU A 58 18.08 4.59 2.60
N GLY A 59 19.32 5.02 2.38
CA GLY A 59 20.29 4.31 1.55
C GLY A 59 20.24 4.71 0.09
N ASP A 60 21.13 4.14 -0.71
CA ASP A 60 21.43 4.58 -2.07
C ASP A 60 20.20 4.66 -3.00
N VAL A 61 19.30 3.68 -2.89
CA VAL A 61 18.08 3.62 -3.71
C VAL A 61 17.07 4.76 -3.43
N TYR A 62 17.22 5.47 -2.30
CA TYR A 62 16.39 6.63 -1.95
C TYR A 62 17.16 7.94 -1.96
N CYS A 63 18.41 7.91 -1.49
CA CYS A 63 19.23 9.09 -1.23
C CYS A 63 20.27 9.38 -2.31
N GLY A 64 20.56 8.41 -3.19
CA GLY A 64 21.57 8.53 -4.23
C GLY A 64 21.05 9.26 -5.46
N THR A 65 21.40 8.75 -6.65
CA THR A 65 21.08 9.40 -7.92
C THR A 65 19.58 9.65 -8.06
N GLY A 66 19.22 10.91 -8.39
CA GLY A 66 17.83 11.31 -8.61
C GLY A 66 17.01 11.56 -7.34
N CYS A 67 17.64 11.59 -6.16
CA CYS A 67 17.00 12.02 -4.92
C CYS A 67 16.36 13.42 -5.07
N GLN A 68 15.06 13.52 -4.74
CA GLN A 68 14.25 14.72 -4.95
C GLN A 68 14.25 15.67 -3.74
N SER A 69 14.45 15.15 -2.51
CA SER A 69 14.48 15.95 -1.27
C SER A 69 15.05 15.16 -0.10
N GLY A 70 15.44 15.86 0.98
CA GLY A 70 15.99 15.25 2.20
C GLY A 70 17.52 15.23 2.20
N PRO A 71 18.16 14.37 3.01
CA PRO A 71 19.62 14.28 3.09
C PRO A 71 20.20 13.41 1.95
N CYS A 72 20.03 13.88 0.71
CA CYS A 72 20.61 13.24 -0.49
C CYS A 72 22.14 13.25 -0.45
N PHE A 73 22.79 12.26 -1.09
CA PHE A 73 24.24 12.16 -1.20
C PHE A 73 24.70 11.66 -2.58
#